data_AF-A0A7S6S9X5-F1
#
_entry.id   AF-A0A7S6S9X5-F1
#
_cell.length_a   1.000
_cell.length_b   1.000
_cell.length_c   1.000
_cell.angle_alpha   90.00
_cell.angle_beta   90.00
_cell.angle_gamma   90.00
#
_symmetry.space_group_name_H-M   'P 1'
#
loop_
_entity.id
_entity.type
_entity.pdbx_description
1 polymer ?
#
loop_
_entity_poly.entity_id
_entity_poly.type
_entity_poly.pdbx_seq_one_letter_code
_entity_poly.pdbx_strand_id
1 'polypeptide(L)'
;MQQALKNIRGILIYTAVISLISLAYFIYAYTVHPIPEERETFLTEIGEGFGKTGLVLLVFIYCRTLLKLLLGQGKLAQRLLPDYIPPVESSGLNDLLIWMNRTHIYFGIAAVAVILLHIAMMGFARYSHILFFPALLGLVIWQGLFGMFLTLRYSPVELKRFSYLVHAQFVTGIAIGIFAFFGHVLIDD
;
A
#
# COMPACT_ATOMS: atom_id res chain seq x y z
N MET A 1 -10.36 5.49 25.37
CA MET A 1 -9.69 6.46 24.44
C MET A 1 -8.16 6.47 24.55
N GLN A 2 -7.56 6.56 25.76
CA GLN A 2 -6.10 6.59 25.92
C GLN A 2 -5.37 5.29 25.48
N GLN A 3 -5.97 4.12 25.68
CA GLN A 3 -5.39 2.82 25.27
C GLN A 3 -5.35 2.65 23.75
N ALA A 4 -6.41 3.07 23.05
CA ALA A 4 -6.53 3.07 21.60
C ALA A 4 -5.47 4.00 20.94
N LEU A 5 -5.33 5.23 21.46
CA LEU A 5 -4.28 6.16 21.04
C LEU A 5 -2.88 5.58 21.21
N LYS A 6 -2.61 4.85 22.30
CA LYS A 6 -1.32 4.20 22.55
C LYS A 6 -1.01 3.08 21.54
N ASN A 7 -2.03 2.37 21.04
CA ASN A 7 -1.86 1.27 20.08
C ASN A 7 -1.73 1.76 18.63
N ILE A 8 -2.42 2.84 18.23
CA ILE A 8 -2.30 3.44 16.89
C ILE A 8 -1.04 4.30 16.77
N ARG A 9 -0.53 4.83 17.89
CA ARG A 9 0.67 5.69 17.94
C ARG A 9 1.87 5.11 17.21
N GLY A 10 2.10 3.80 17.28
CA GLY A 10 3.22 3.16 16.57
C GLY A 10 3.11 3.30 15.05
N ILE A 11 1.92 3.08 14.49
CA ILE A 11 1.66 3.24 13.05
C ILE A 11 1.75 4.72 12.68
N LEU A 12 1.19 5.63 13.47
CA LEU A 12 1.27 7.07 13.19
C LEU A 12 2.70 7.60 13.22
N ILE A 13 3.50 7.18 14.22
CA ILE A 13 4.92 7.55 14.30
C ILE A 13 5.67 6.99 13.10
N TYR A 14 5.45 5.72 12.76
CA TYR A 14 6.07 5.12 11.58
C TYR A 14 5.73 5.89 10.30
N THR A 15 4.44 6.16 10.05
CA THR A 15 3.98 6.93 8.90
C THR A 15 4.62 8.32 8.89
N ALA A 16 4.61 9.04 10.02
CA ALA A 16 5.20 10.37 10.12
C ALA A 16 6.71 10.35 9.85
N VAL A 17 7.45 9.40 10.43
CA VAL A 17 8.90 9.27 10.24
C VAL A 17 9.22 8.95 8.78
N ILE A 18 8.52 7.98 8.17
CA ILE A 18 8.72 7.64 6.77
C ILE A 18 8.39 8.84 5.88
N SER A 19 7.27 9.53 6.10
CA SER A 19 6.92 10.74 5.35
C SER A 19 7.97 11.84 5.48
N LEU A 20 8.50 12.08 6.68
CA LEU A 20 9.54 13.09 6.90
C LEU A 20 10.86 12.73 6.22
N ILE A 21 11.28 11.47 6.29
CA ILE A 21 12.48 10.99 5.60
C ILE A 21 12.28 11.09 4.09
N SER A 22 11.11 10.70 3.58
CA SER A 22 10.77 10.86 2.16
C SER A 22 10.77 12.31 1.74
N LEU A 23 10.20 13.23 2.53
CA LEU A 23 10.24 14.66 2.24
C LEU A 23 11.67 15.19 2.20
N ALA A 24 12.51 14.83 3.18
CA ALA A 24 13.91 15.24 3.20
C ALA A 24 14.67 14.71 1.97
N TYR A 25 14.46 13.44 1.61
CA TYR A 25 15.06 12.85 0.42
C TYR A 25 14.52 13.47 -0.87
N PHE A 26 13.22 13.79 -0.94
CA PHE A 26 12.62 14.50 -2.06
C PHE A 26 13.31 15.84 -2.31
N ILE A 27 13.48 16.66 -1.27
CA ILE A 27 14.17 17.95 -1.37
C ILE A 27 15.61 17.77 -1.87
N TYR A 28 16.33 16.77 -1.34
CA TYR A 28 17.67 16.43 -1.80
C TYR A 28 17.68 15.98 -3.27
N ALA A 29 16.80 15.07 -3.65
CA ALA A 29 16.76 14.52 -4.99
C ALA A 29 16.40 15.59 -6.03
N TYR A 30 15.43 16.44 -5.72
CA TYR A 30 15.00 17.57 -6.56
C TYR A 30 16.13 18.58 -6.81
N THR A 31 17.05 18.75 -5.85
CA THR A 31 18.14 19.72 -5.96
C THR A 31 19.43 19.15 -6.57
N VAL A 32 19.61 17.83 -6.53
CA VAL A 32 20.88 17.18 -6.88
C VAL A 32 20.77 16.30 -8.13
N HIS A 33 19.65 15.62 -8.33
CA HIS A 33 19.49 14.72 -9.47
C HIS A 33 18.91 15.46 -10.67
N PRO A 34 19.50 15.29 -11.87
CA PRO A 34 18.86 15.75 -13.09
C PRO A 34 17.61 14.89 -13.30
N ILE A 35 16.43 15.49 -13.15
CA ILE A 35 15.16 14.83 -13.41
C ILE A 35 15.08 14.59 -14.93
N PRO A 36 15.05 13.33 -15.40
CA PRO A 36 14.96 13.06 -16.83
C PRO A 36 13.63 13.60 -17.36
N GLU A 37 13.66 14.39 -18.44
CA GLU A 37 12.43 14.84 -19.10
C GLU A 37 11.57 13.63 -19.50
N GLU A 38 10.29 13.68 -19.14
CA GLU A 38 9.33 12.67 -19.53
C GLU A 38 9.19 12.67 -21.06
N ARG A 39 9.36 11.49 -21.65
CA ARG A 39 9.14 11.30 -23.09
C ARG A 39 7.81 10.62 -23.28
N GLU A 40 6.82 11.38 -23.74
CA GLU A 40 5.53 10.84 -24.18
C GLU A 40 5.75 9.93 -25.39
N THR A 41 5.66 8.63 -25.14
CA THR A 41 5.61 7.58 -26.14
C THR A 41 4.32 6.81 -25.95
N PHE A 42 3.86 6.11 -26.99
CA PHE A 42 2.67 5.26 -26.88
C PHE A 42 2.78 4.22 -25.74
N LEU A 43 3.99 3.75 -25.44
CA LEU A 43 4.24 2.84 -24.31
C LEU A 43 4.13 3.52 -22.95
N THR A 44 4.61 4.76 -22.80
CA THR A 44 4.51 5.48 -21.52
C THR A 44 3.07 5.93 -21.27
N GLU A 45 2.32 6.32 -22.30
CA GLU A 45 0.89 6.66 -22.18
C GLU A 45 0.05 5.46 -21.70
N ILE A 46 0.26 4.28 -22.27
CA ILE A 46 -0.37 3.05 -21.78
C ILE A 46 0.14 2.73 -20.36
N GLY A 47 1.41 2.98 -20.09
CA GLY A 47 2.05 2.83 -18.77
C GLY A 47 1.35 3.66 -17.70
N GLU A 48 1.03 4.93 -17.96
CA GLU A 48 0.24 5.78 -17.08
C GLU A 48 -1.16 5.21 -16.83
N GLY A 49 -1.81 4.65 -17.86
CA GLY A 49 -3.09 3.97 -17.74
C GLY A 49 -3.05 2.81 -16.74
N PHE A 50 -1.97 2.02 -16.77
CA PHE A 50 -1.70 0.99 -15.76
C PHE A 50 -1.42 1.60 -14.38
N GLY A 51 -0.70 2.72 -14.30
CA GLY A 51 -0.49 3.46 -13.05
C GLY A 51 -1.81 3.89 -12.39
N LYS A 52 -2.71 4.50 -13.16
CA LYS A 52 -4.06 4.90 -12.72
C LYS A 52 -4.88 3.70 -12.25
N THR A 53 -4.82 2.58 -12.98
CA THR A 53 -5.49 1.34 -12.59
C THR A 53 -4.90 0.76 -11.30
N GLY A 54 -3.57 0.78 -11.15
CA GLY A 54 -2.87 0.38 -9.93
C GLY A 54 -3.33 1.18 -8.72
N LEU A 55 -3.47 2.51 -8.87
CA LEU A 55 -4.00 3.38 -7.82
C LEU A 55 -5.42 2.99 -7.41
N VAL A 56 -6.32 2.72 -8.36
CA VAL A 56 -7.69 2.27 -8.08
C VAL A 56 -7.69 0.94 -7.31
N LEU A 57 -6.84 -0.01 -7.69
CA LEU A 57 -6.70 -1.29 -6.99
C LEU A 57 -6.18 -1.10 -5.55
N LEU A 58 -5.21 -0.22 -5.35
CA LEU A 58 -4.73 0.13 -4.01
C LEU A 58 -5.84 0.76 -3.16
N VAL A 59 -6.57 1.74 -3.70
CA VAL A 59 -7.72 2.36 -3.02
C VAL A 59 -8.73 1.31 -2.59
N PHE A 60 -9.04 0.33 -3.43
CA PHE A 60 -9.92 -0.79 -3.07
C PHE A 60 -9.39 -1.59 -1.86
N ILE A 61 -8.11 -1.96 -1.86
CA ILE A 61 -7.47 -2.73 -0.79
C ILE A 61 -7.47 -1.95 0.54
N TYR A 62 -7.20 -0.65 0.49
CA TYR A 62 -7.21 0.20 1.69
C TYR A 62 -8.63 0.52 2.17
N CYS A 63 -9.59 0.73 1.26
CA CYS A 63 -10.99 0.91 1.60
C CYS A 63 -11.54 -0.30 2.37
N ARG A 64 -11.19 -1.53 1.95
CA ARG A 64 -11.51 -2.74 2.72
C ARG A 64 -10.97 -2.67 4.15
N THR A 65 -9.72 -2.21 4.32
CA THR A 65 -9.09 -2.10 5.64
C THR A 65 -9.80 -1.04 6.49
N LEU A 66 -10.19 0.08 5.90
CA LEU A 66 -10.99 1.12 6.55
C LEU A 66 -12.36 0.59 6.99
N LEU A 67 -13.07 -0.14 6.12
CA LEU A 67 -14.37 -0.75 6.46
C LEU A 67 -14.25 -1.75 7.62
N LYS A 68 -13.17 -2.54 7.67
CA LYS A 68 -12.87 -3.40 8.82
C LYS A 68 -12.71 -2.62 10.11
N LEU A 69 -12.03 -1.49 10.07
CA LEU A 69 -11.86 -0.61 11.23
C LEU A 69 -13.20 -0.02 11.68
N LEU A 70 -14.00 0.50 10.75
CA LEU A 70 -15.31 1.11 11.02
C LEU A 70 -16.32 0.11 11.60
N LEU A 71 -16.27 -1.15 11.18
CA LEU A 71 -17.15 -2.20 11.69
C LEU A 71 -16.55 -2.93 12.90
N GLY A 72 -15.39 -2.53 13.40
CA GLY A 72 -14.69 -3.21 14.50
C GLY A 72 -14.27 -4.65 14.16
N GLN A 73 -14.24 -5.02 12.87
CA GLN A 73 -14.02 -6.38 12.42
C GLN A 73 -12.54 -6.68 12.17
N GLY A 74 -12.09 -7.82 12.69
CA GLY A 74 -10.75 -8.34 12.46
C GLY A 74 -9.72 -7.91 13.49
N LYS A 75 -8.60 -8.64 13.51
CA LYS A 75 -7.59 -8.52 14.57
C LYS A 75 -6.88 -7.17 14.63
N LEU A 76 -6.78 -6.48 13.50
CA LEU A 76 -6.21 -5.13 13.45
C LEU A 76 -7.17 -4.13 14.14
N ALA A 77 -8.48 -4.20 13.87
CA ALA A 77 -9.48 -3.38 14.56
C ALA A 77 -9.52 -3.69 16.06
N GLN A 78 -9.57 -4.97 16.43
CA GLN A 78 -9.56 -5.42 17.83
C GLN A 78 -8.29 -4.99 18.59
N ARG A 79 -7.15 -4.89 17.91
CA ARG A 79 -5.88 -4.46 18.52
C ARG A 79 -5.76 -2.94 18.62
N LEU A 80 -6.16 -2.22 17.57
CA LEU A 80 -6.09 -0.76 17.55
C LEU A 80 -7.17 -0.13 18.43
N LEU A 81 -8.35 -0.74 18.48
CA LEU A 81 -9.55 -0.24 19.17
C LEU A 81 -10.23 -1.37 19.98
N PRO A 82 -9.61 -1.86 21.07
CA PRO A 82 -10.10 -3.02 21.82
C PRO A 82 -11.48 -2.84 22.46
N ASP A 83 -11.82 -1.61 22.86
CA ASP A 83 -13.10 -1.29 23.52
C ASP A 83 -14.11 -0.65 22.54
N TYR A 84 -13.93 -0.82 21.24
CA TYR A 84 -14.76 -0.18 20.24
C TYR A 84 -16.05 -0.95 20.00
N ILE A 85 -17.16 -0.26 20.30
CA ILE A 85 -18.50 -0.69 19.93
C ILE A 85 -18.77 -0.09 18.55
N PRO A 86 -19.10 -0.91 17.52
CA PRO A 86 -19.36 -0.40 16.18
C PRO A 86 -20.48 0.65 16.21
N PRO A 87 -20.26 1.86 15.69
CA PRO A 87 -21.28 2.90 15.63
C PRO A 87 -22.33 2.61 14.55
N VAL A 88 -22.08 1.63 13.67
CA VAL A 88 -22.91 1.31 12.52
C VAL A 88 -23.23 -0.19 12.49
N GLU A 89 -24.41 -0.56 12.97
CA GLU A 89 -25.02 -1.87 12.72
C GLU A 89 -25.68 -1.85 11.34
N SER A 90 -24.88 -1.89 10.26
CA SER A 90 -25.41 -1.96 8.89
C SER A 90 -25.16 -3.33 8.28
N SER A 91 -26.24 -4.05 7.97
CA SER A 91 -26.20 -5.31 7.22
C SER A 91 -25.54 -5.15 5.85
N GLY A 92 -25.84 -4.06 5.13
CA GLY A 92 -25.28 -3.79 3.81
C GLY A 92 -23.76 -3.56 3.79
N LEU A 93 -23.22 -2.83 4.77
CA LEU A 93 -21.76 -2.66 4.90
C LEU A 93 -21.07 -3.97 5.26
N ASN A 94 -21.73 -4.81 6.05
CA ASN A 94 -21.21 -6.13 6.41
C ASN A 94 -21.18 -7.06 5.18
N ASP A 95 -22.24 -7.08 4.36
CA ASP A 95 -22.30 -7.87 3.14
C ASP A 95 -21.24 -7.43 2.12
N LEU A 96 -21.07 -6.11 1.94
CA LEU A 96 -20.00 -5.55 1.14
C LEU A 96 -18.63 -6.00 1.65
N LEU A 97 -18.40 -5.93 2.97
CA LEU A 97 -17.15 -6.35 3.58
C LEU A 97 -16.89 -7.85 3.40
N ILE A 98 -17.90 -8.70 3.47
CA ILE A 98 -17.81 -10.14 3.19
C ILE A 98 -17.36 -10.35 1.74
N TRP A 99 -17.99 -9.67 0.79
CA TRP A 99 -17.62 -9.74 -0.62
C TRP A 99 -16.18 -9.28 -0.85
N MET A 100 -15.79 -8.11 -0.32
CA MET A 100 -14.42 -7.59 -0.41
C MET A 100 -13.40 -8.55 0.24
N ASN A 101 -13.75 -9.19 1.36
CA ASN A 101 -12.90 -10.20 1.99
C ASN A 101 -12.70 -11.43 1.11
N ARG A 102 -13.68 -11.81 0.30
CA ARG A 102 -13.54 -12.94 -0.62
C ARG A 102 -12.68 -12.60 -1.83
N THR A 103 -12.77 -11.36 -2.33
CA THR A 103 -12.11 -10.97 -3.57
C THR A 103 -10.72 -10.36 -3.39
N HIS A 104 -10.38 -9.85 -2.19
CA HIS A 104 -9.15 -9.06 -1.99
C HIS A 104 -7.83 -9.73 -2.41
N ILE A 105 -7.74 -11.07 -2.38
CA ILE A 105 -6.52 -11.77 -2.80
C ILE A 105 -6.29 -11.55 -4.30
N TYR A 106 -7.35 -11.65 -5.11
CA TYR A 106 -7.27 -11.40 -6.55
C TYR A 106 -6.93 -9.94 -6.86
N PHE A 107 -7.51 -9.00 -6.11
CA PHE A 107 -7.16 -7.58 -6.21
C PHE A 107 -5.70 -7.31 -5.82
N GLY A 108 -5.17 -8.01 -4.81
CA GLY A 108 -3.77 -7.93 -4.42
C GLY A 108 -2.83 -8.46 -5.50
N ILE A 109 -3.14 -9.61 -6.09
CA ILE A 109 -2.36 -10.19 -7.21
C ILE A 109 -2.41 -9.25 -8.41
N ALA A 110 -3.60 -8.76 -8.77
CA ALA A 110 -3.79 -7.81 -9.86
C ALA A 110 -3.01 -6.51 -9.61
N ALA A 111 -3.04 -5.96 -8.39
CA ALA A 111 -2.31 -4.74 -8.04
C ALA A 111 -0.80 -4.92 -8.25
N VAL A 112 -0.23 -6.02 -7.76
CA VAL A 112 1.20 -6.32 -7.96
C VAL A 112 1.53 -6.43 -9.45
N ALA A 113 0.75 -7.19 -10.21
CA ALA A 113 0.98 -7.38 -11.65
C ALA A 113 0.88 -6.05 -12.43
N VAL A 114 -0.15 -5.26 -12.18
CA VAL A 114 -0.39 -3.96 -12.83
C VAL A 114 0.70 -2.95 -12.47
N ILE A 115 1.14 -2.89 -11.21
CA ILE A 115 2.20 -1.97 -10.78
C ILE A 115 3.55 -2.39 -11.39
N LEU A 116 3.87 -3.68 -11.43
CA LEU A 116 5.10 -4.15 -12.09
C LEU A 116 5.09 -3.86 -13.59
N LEU A 117 3.94 -4.04 -14.24
CA LEU A 117 3.77 -3.69 -15.66
C LEU A 117 3.94 -2.19 -15.89
N HIS A 118 3.31 -1.35 -15.05
CA HIS A 118 3.51 0.09 -15.06
C HIS A 118 5.00 0.46 -14.96
N ILE A 119 5.73 -0.07 -13.96
CA ILE A 119 7.17 0.20 -13.77
C ILE A 119 7.99 -0.22 -15.00
N ALA A 120 7.67 -1.37 -15.59
CA ALA A 120 8.36 -1.85 -16.79
C ALA A 120 8.14 -0.91 -17.99
N MET A 121 6.91 -0.41 -18.17
CA MET A 121 6.54 0.47 -19.28
C MET A 121 7.07 1.90 -19.13
N MET A 122 7.20 2.40 -17.89
CA MET A 122 7.83 3.71 -17.62
C MET A 122 9.35 3.71 -17.84
N GLY A 123 9.98 2.55 -18.05
CA GLY A 123 11.42 2.46 -18.34
C GLY A 123 12.29 2.66 -17.10
N PHE A 124 12.09 1.82 -16.08
CA PHE A 124 12.79 1.82 -14.78
C PHE A 124 14.27 2.19 -14.79
N ALA A 125 15.05 1.73 -15.78
CA ALA A 125 16.49 2.00 -15.87
C ALA A 125 16.81 3.51 -15.81
N ARG A 126 15.97 4.37 -16.38
CA ARG A 126 16.17 5.83 -16.40
C ARG A 126 16.08 6.44 -15.01
N TYR A 127 15.11 5.99 -14.21
CA TYR A 127 14.81 6.54 -12.88
C TYR A 127 15.51 5.78 -11.75
N SER A 128 16.22 4.70 -12.06
CA SER A 128 16.87 3.81 -11.07
C SER A 128 17.92 4.49 -10.18
N HIS A 129 18.44 5.65 -10.61
CA HIS A 129 19.39 6.45 -9.84
C HIS A 129 18.74 7.26 -8.70
N ILE A 130 17.42 7.50 -8.79
CA ILE A 130 16.63 8.14 -7.75
C ILE A 130 16.07 7.03 -6.85
N LEU A 131 16.41 7.05 -5.56
CA LEU A 131 16.17 5.95 -4.61
C LEU A 131 14.70 5.56 -4.45
N PHE A 132 13.76 6.49 -4.68
CA PHE A 132 12.33 6.19 -4.61
C PHE A 132 11.92 5.02 -5.52
N PHE A 133 12.45 4.96 -6.75
CA PHE A 133 12.07 3.95 -7.73
C PHE A 133 12.59 2.54 -7.41
N PRO A 134 13.91 2.30 -7.19
CA PRO A 134 14.39 0.97 -6.82
C PRO A 134 13.85 0.52 -5.46
N ALA A 135 13.66 1.43 -4.50
CA ALA A 135 13.06 1.09 -3.21
C ALA A 135 11.59 0.66 -3.37
N LEU A 136 10.80 1.40 -4.16
CA LEU A 136 9.41 1.07 -4.44
C LEU A 136 9.30 -0.28 -5.18
N LEU A 137 10.12 -0.52 -6.20
CA LEU A 137 10.16 -1.81 -6.90
C LEU A 137 10.47 -2.96 -5.92
N GLY A 138 11.48 -2.79 -5.07
CA GLY A 138 11.83 -3.78 -4.05
C GLY A 138 10.68 -4.05 -3.08
N LEU A 139 9.97 -3.01 -2.62
CA LEU A 139 8.81 -3.15 -1.75
C LEU A 139 7.64 -3.84 -2.45
N VAL A 140 7.36 -3.55 -3.71
CA VAL A 140 6.28 -4.19 -4.50
C VAL A 140 6.60 -5.67 -4.73
N ILE A 141 7.83 -6.01 -5.11
CA ILE A 141 8.28 -7.40 -5.24
C ILE A 141 8.15 -8.12 -3.90
N TRP A 142 8.62 -7.49 -2.81
CA TRP A 142 8.48 -8.03 -1.48
C TRP A 142 7.01 -8.26 -1.09
N GLN A 143 6.11 -7.33 -1.40
CA GLN A 143 4.66 -7.52 -1.17
C GLN A 143 4.10 -8.72 -1.92
N GLY A 144 4.45 -8.87 -3.20
CA GLY A 144 4.01 -10.00 -4.01
C GLY A 144 4.53 -11.33 -3.46
N LEU A 145 5.83 -11.44 -3.23
CA LEU A 145 6.47 -12.66 -2.72
C LEU A 145 5.95 -13.03 -1.34
N PHE A 146 5.86 -12.06 -0.44
CA PHE A 146 5.38 -12.30 0.92
C PHE A 146 3.90 -12.65 0.95
N GLY A 147 3.07 -12.02 0.11
CA GLY A 147 1.66 -12.37 -0.05
C GLY A 147 1.44 -13.79 -0.58
N MET A 148 2.22 -14.20 -1.59
CA MET A 148 2.21 -15.57 -2.10
C MET A 148 2.67 -16.57 -1.03
N PHE A 149 3.78 -16.26 -0.33
CA PHE A 149 4.27 -17.09 0.76
C PHE A 149 3.21 -17.33 1.84
N LEU A 150 2.51 -16.27 2.28
CA LEU A 150 1.44 -16.39 3.26
C LEU A 150 0.28 -17.25 2.76
N THR A 151 -0.10 -17.10 1.48
CA THR A 151 -1.21 -17.85 0.86
C THR A 151 -0.88 -19.32 0.66
N LEU A 152 0.38 -19.63 0.33
CA LEU A 152 0.84 -21.01 0.08
C LEU A 152 1.15 -21.76 1.38
N ARG A 153 1.67 -21.06 2.40
CA ARG A 153 2.20 -21.70 3.62
C ARG A 153 1.16 -21.86 4.73
N TYR A 154 0.18 -20.97 4.81
CA TYR A 154 -0.74 -20.91 5.94
C TYR A 154 -2.20 -20.95 5.51
N SER A 155 -2.99 -21.72 6.26
CA SER A 155 -4.45 -21.67 6.15
C SER A 155 -5.00 -20.33 6.69
N PRO A 156 -6.21 -19.92 6.28
CA PRO A 156 -6.85 -18.70 6.80
C PRO A 156 -7.00 -18.69 8.34
N VAL A 157 -7.12 -19.86 8.96
CA VAL A 157 -7.22 -20.01 10.43
C VAL A 157 -5.87 -19.75 11.10
N GLU A 158 -4.78 -20.24 10.51
CA GLU A 158 -3.42 -19.99 11.01
C GLU A 158 -2.97 -18.55 10.79
N LEU A 159 -3.33 -17.94 9.66
CA LEU A 159 -3.05 -16.51 9.40
C LEU A 159 -3.70 -15.60 10.44
N LYS A 160 -4.89 -15.95 10.94
CA LYS A 160 -5.48 -15.25 12.08
C LYS A 160 -4.55 -15.35 13.29
N ARG A 161 -3.94 -16.50 13.58
CA ARG A 161 -2.98 -16.65 14.69
C ARG A 161 -1.72 -15.79 14.47
N PHE A 162 -1.19 -15.76 13.25
CA PHE A 162 -0.04 -14.95 12.85
C PHE A 162 -0.41 -13.54 12.38
N SER A 163 -1.33 -12.89 13.09
CA SER A 163 -1.85 -11.58 12.70
C SER A 163 -0.76 -10.53 12.50
N TYR A 164 0.39 -10.64 13.18
CA TYR A 164 1.50 -9.70 13.03
C TYR A 164 2.12 -9.71 11.62
N LEU A 165 2.14 -10.84 10.92
CA LEU A 165 2.65 -10.94 9.54
C LEU A 165 1.79 -10.12 8.58
N VAL A 166 0.46 -10.16 8.76
CA VAL A 166 -0.48 -9.36 7.97
C VAL A 166 -0.34 -7.86 8.28
N HIS A 167 0.02 -7.50 9.52
CA HIS A 167 0.32 -6.10 9.85
C HIS A 167 1.61 -5.62 9.18
N ALA A 168 2.60 -6.50 8.98
CA ALA A 168 3.80 -6.13 8.24
C ALA A 168 3.47 -5.73 6.80
N GLN A 169 2.55 -6.43 6.12
CA GLN A 169 2.06 -6.05 4.79
C GLN A 169 1.40 -4.67 4.77
N PHE A 170 0.60 -4.36 5.79
CA PHE A 170 -0.02 -3.05 5.92
C PHE A 170 1.02 -1.93 6.09
N VAL A 171 2.03 -2.14 6.93
CA VAL A 171 3.12 -1.18 7.20
C VAL A 171 3.98 -0.94 5.95
N THR A 172 4.33 -2.00 5.24
CA THR A 172 5.03 -1.89 3.95
C THR A 172 4.18 -1.22 2.88
N GLY A 173 2.87 -1.45 2.89
CA GLY A 173 1.94 -0.78 1.99
C GLY A 173 1.91 0.73 2.20
N ILE A 174 1.96 1.20 3.44
CA ILE A 174 2.07 2.64 3.76
C ILE A 174 3.34 3.22 3.13
N ALA A 175 4.49 2.55 3.27
CA ALA A 175 5.74 3.00 2.67
C ALA A 175 5.66 3.05 1.14
N ILE A 176 5.05 2.03 0.50
CA ILE A 176 4.81 2.05 -0.96
C ILE A 176 4.00 3.27 -1.37
N GLY A 177 2.91 3.58 -0.65
CA GLY A 177 2.07 4.74 -0.96
C GLY A 177 2.82 6.06 -0.84
N ILE A 178 3.62 6.22 0.22
CA ILE A 178 4.43 7.44 0.43
C ILE A 178 5.50 7.57 -0.66
N PHE A 179 6.23 6.50 -0.96
CA PHE A 179 7.29 6.52 -1.98
C PHE A 179 6.72 6.72 -3.39
N ALA A 180 5.54 6.14 -3.68
CA ALA A 180 4.85 6.36 -4.94
C ALA A 180 4.46 7.83 -5.08
N PHE A 181 3.89 8.43 -4.03
CA PHE A 181 3.49 9.83 -4.03
C PHE A 181 4.68 10.76 -4.28
N PHE A 182 5.73 10.68 -3.47
CA PHE A 182 6.91 11.54 -3.65
C PHE A 182 7.68 11.23 -4.93
N GLY A 183 7.71 9.97 -5.37
CA GLY A 183 8.34 9.57 -6.62
C GLY A 183 7.65 10.18 -7.84
N HIS A 184 6.31 10.15 -7.88
CA HIS A 184 5.53 10.78 -8.95
C HIS A 184 5.66 12.30 -8.94
N VAL A 185 5.50 12.95 -7.78
CA VAL A 185 5.67 14.40 -7.66
C VAL A 185 7.07 14.86 -8.09
N LEU A 186 8.08 13.99 -7.98
CA LEU A 186 9.45 14.32 -8.40
C LEU A 186 9.67 14.25 -9.92
N ILE A 187 8.83 13.53 -10.66
CA ILE A 187 8.99 13.33 -12.11
C ILE A 187 7.89 13.97 -12.96
N ASP A 188 6.72 14.26 -12.36
CA ASP A 188 5.57 14.86 -13.03
C ASP A 188 5.66 16.41 -13.11
N ASP A 189 6.67 17.03 -12.45
CA ASP A 189 7.01 18.47 -12.49
C ASP A 189 8.27 18.74 -13.35
#